data_AF-A0A1R1BBT9-F1
#
_entry.id   AF-A0A1R1BBT9-F1
#
_cell.length_a   1.000
_cell.length_b   1.000
_cell.length_c   1.000
_cell.angle_alpha   90.00
_cell.angle_beta   90.00
_cell.angle_gamma   90.00
#
_symmetry.space_group_name_H-M   'P 1'
#
loop_
_entity.id
_entity.type
_entity.pdbx_description
1 polymer ?
#
loop_
_entity_poly.entity_id
_entity_poly.type
_entity_poly.pdbx_seq_one_letter_code
_entity_poly.pdbx_strand_id
1 'polypeptide(L)'
;MSKEGFDLYHFDCECWDRNTCLKELGETLGFPDYYGMNLAAFNDCLSDIVPDNEGMVLIFKNFDKFNERCKDTAYHVLGIIQDNSWRLLVGNRKKLIAFIHSHDPKMNIKSLGALPVLWNNEEWLDKSRGI
;
A
#
# COMPACT_ATOMS: atom_id res chain seq x y z
N MET A 1 15.63 10.24 -3.12
CA MET A 1 14.93 11.03 -2.10
C MET A 1 14.01 12.01 -2.80
N SER A 2 12.73 12.06 -2.42
CA SER A 2 11.80 13.06 -2.98
C SER A 2 12.12 14.46 -2.45
N LYS A 3 11.62 15.49 -3.13
CA LYS A 3 11.78 16.89 -2.70
C LYS A 3 11.09 17.14 -1.34
N GLU A 4 10.10 16.33 -1.03
CA GLU A 4 9.23 16.39 0.14
C GLU A 4 9.82 15.61 1.34
N GLY A 5 10.97 14.94 1.17
CA GLY A 5 11.64 14.21 2.25
C GLY A 5 11.02 12.84 2.55
N PHE A 6 10.40 12.18 1.57
CA PHE A 6 9.89 10.82 1.74
C PHE A 6 10.74 9.80 0.99
N ASP A 7 10.78 8.60 1.56
CA ASP A 7 11.29 7.41 0.88
C ASP A 7 10.17 6.85 -0.01
N LEU A 8 10.41 6.84 -1.32
CA LEU A 8 9.41 6.45 -2.32
C LEU A 8 9.68 5.04 -2.80
N TYR A 9 8.68 4.17 -2.68
CA TYR A 9 8.71 2.80 -3.15
C TYR A 9 7.64 2.61 -4.21
N HIS A 10 8.03 2.13 -5.38
CA HIS A 10 7.16 1.94 -6.52
C HIS A 10 6.96 0.45 -6.76
N PHE A 11 5.70 0.07 -6.97
CA PHE A 11 5.28 -1.29 -7.25
C PHE A 11 4.44 -1.31 -8.53
N ASP A 12 4.71 -2.25 -9.43
CA ASP A 12 3.85 -2.53 -10.57
C ASP A 12 3.03 -3.79 -10.30
N CYS A 13 1.75 -3.59 -10.00
CA CYS A 13 0.87 -4.66 -9.57
C CYS A 13 0.23 -5.42 -10.75
N GLU A 14 0.61 -5.15 -12.01
CA GLU A 14 -0.02 -5.74 -13.19
C GLU A 14 -0.03 -7.29 -13.14
N CYS A 15 1.10 -7.87 -12.73
CA CYS A 15 1.31 -9.31 -12.63
C CYS A 15 1.25 -9.85 -11.19
N TRP A 16 0.78 -9.05 -10.23
CA TRP A 16 0.72 -9.48 -8.84
C TRP A 16 -0.36 -10.54 -8.62
N ASP A 17 0.01 -11.56 -7.85
CA ASP A 17 -0.86 -12.53 -7.23
C ASP A 17 -0.56 -12.60 -5.72
N ARG A 18 -1.20 -13.54 -5.02
CA ARG A 18 -1.07 -13.67 -3.56
C ARG A 18 0.37 -13.88 -3.06
N ASN A 19 1.25 -14.45 -3.87
CA ASN A 19 2.63 -14.79 -3.49
C ASN A 19 3.61 -13.74 -4.03
N THR A 20 3.45 -13.33 -5.29
CA THR A 20 4.40 -12.40 -5.93
C THR A 20 4.37 -11.02 -5.27
N CYS A 21 3.20 -10.54 -4.84
CA CYS A 21 3.10 -9.25 -4.12
C CYS A 21 3.90 -9.24 -2.82
N LEU A 22 3.76 -10.28 -1.99
CA LEU A 22 4.42 -10.35 -0.70
C LEU A 22 5.92 -10.50 -0.85
N LYS A 23 6.38 -11.24 -1.86
CA LYS A 23 7.78 -11.36 -2.21
C LYS A 23 8.35 -10.00 -2.64
N GLU A 24 7.75 -9.32 -3.61
CA GLU A 24 8.24 -8.03 -4.11
C GLU A 24 8.21 -6.95 -3.02
N LEU A 25 7.18 -6.93 -2.17
CA LEU A 25 7.13 -6.05 -0.99
C LEU A 25 8.32 -6.28 -0.07
N GLY A 26 8.64 -7.53 0.26
CA GLY A 26 9.78 -7.84 1.13
C GLY A 26 11.11 -7.46 0.51
N GLU A 27 11.34 -7.81 -0.75
CA GLU A 27 12.57 -7.47 -1.48
C GLU A 27 12.77 -5.95 -1.58
N THR A 28 11.71 -5.22 -1.94
CA THR A 28 11.75 -3.76 -2.16
C THR A 28 11.90 -2.98 -0.86
N LEU A 29 11.27 -3.45 0.22
CA LEU A 29 11.34 -2.81 1.55
C LEU A 29 12.56 -3.25 2.37
N GLY A 30 13.39 -4.16 1.85
CA GLY A 30 14.60 -4.63 2.52
C GLY A 30 14.30 -5.48 3.76
N PHE A 31 13.25 -6.29 3.71
CA PHE A 31 12.93 -7.24 4.77
C PHE A 31 14.03 -8.31 4.94
N PRO A 32 14.18 -8.86 6.15
CA PRO A 32 15.25 -9.83 6.44
C PRO A 32 15.05 -11.17 5.72
N ASP A 33 16.13 -11.94 5.57
CA ASP A 33 16.14 -13.23 4.86
C ASP A 33 15.16 -14.28 5.44
N TYR A 34 14.77 -14.14 6.70
CA TYR A 34 13.79 -15.01 7.36
C TYR A 34 12.33 -14.57 7.14
N TYR A 35 12.10 -13.55 6.30
CA TYR A 35 10.76 -13.06 5.97
C TYR A 35 9.92 -14.18 5.33
N GLY A 36 8.84 -14.56 6.03
CA GLY A 36 8.03 -15.74 5.70
C GLY A 36 7.07 -15.59 4.51
N MET A 37 7.11 -14.46 3.77
CA MET A 37 6.31 -14.19 2.56
C MET A 37 4.81 -14.51 2.71
N ASN A 38 4.25 -14.20 3.88
CA ASN A 38 2.83 -14.34 4.19
C ASN A 38 2.33 -13.05 4.88
N LEU A 39 1.01 -12.86 4.96
CA LEU A 39 0.43 -11.62 5.50
C LEU A 39 0.84 -11.32 6.95
N ALA A 40 1.02 -12.35 7.80
CA ALA A 40 1.48 -12.15 9.17
C ALA A 40 2.94 -11.66 9.18
N ALA A 41 3.82 -12.32 8.43
CA ALA A 41 5.21 -11.88 8.29
C ALA A 41 5.32 -10.47 7.67
N PHE A 42 4.43 -10.11 6.73
CA PHE A 42 4.40 -8.77 6.14
C PHE A 42 4.05 -7.73 7.18
N ASN A 43 3.03 -8.00 8.00
CA ASN A 43 2.65 -7.11 9.09
C ASN A 43 3.75 -6.97 10.14
N ASP A 44 4.37 -8.09 10.55
CA ASP A 44 5.43 -8.09 11.55
C ASP A 44 6.62 -7.25 11.07
N CYS A 45 7.15 -7.55 9.88
CA CYS A 45 8.29 -6.82 9.33
C CYS A 45 7.97 -5.35 9.03
N LEU A 46 6.78 -5.02 8.52
CA LEU A 46 6.40 -3.63 8.26
C LEU A 46 6.29 -2.84 9.57
N SER A 47 5.84 -3.47 10.66
CA SER A 47 5.71 -2.82 11.95
C SER A 47 7.04 -2.42 12.61
N ASP A 48 8.14 -3.05 12.19
CA ASP A 48 9.49 -2.75 12.66
C ASP A 48 10.22 -1.71 11.80
N ILE A 49 9.70 -1.35 10.63
CA ILE A 49 10.31 -0.31 9.79
C ILE A 49 10.14 1.06 10.45
N VAL A 50 11.25 1.78 10.59
CA VAL A 50 11.27 3.20 10.94
C VAL A 50 12.03 3.96 9.85
N PRO A 51 11.33 4.71 8.98
CA PRO A 51 12.00 5.50 7.95
C PRO A 51 12.86 6.61 8.55
N ASP A 52 14.02 6.86 7.95
CA ASP A 52 14.95 7.90 8.42
C ASP A 52 14.37 9.31 8.24
N ASN A 53 13.68 9.56 7.13
CA ASN A 53 13.19 10.88 6.71
C ASN A 53 11.77 11.19 7.24
N GLU A 54 10.94 11.98 6.56
CA GLU A 54 9.56 12.29 7.03
C GLU A 54 8.66 11.06 7.15
N GLY A 55 9.02 9.99 6.44
CA GLY A 55 8.25 8.79 6.31
C GLY A 55 8.49 8.10 4.97
N MET A 56 7.61 7.18 4.63
CA MET A 56 7.65 6.44 3.37
C MET A 56 6.31 6.50 2.63
N VAL A 57 6.38 6.44 1.31
CA VAL A 57 5.21 6.37 0.43
C VAL A 57 5.32 5.10 -0.42
N LEU A 58 4.28 4.27 -0.36
CA LEU A 58 4.14 3.07 -1.16
C LEU A 58 3.21 3.38 -2.34
N ILE A 59 3.72 3.28 -3.56
CA ILE A 59 3.04 3.70 -4.79
C ILE A 59 2.74 2.45 -5.62
N PHE A 60 1.47 2.06 -5.64
CA PHE A 60 0.98 0.88 -6.34
C PHE A 60 0.37 1.27 -7.69
N LYS A 61 1.03 0.91 -8.78
CA LYS A 61 0.49 1.04 -10.14
C LYS A 61 -0.30 -0.20 -10.53
N ASN A 62 -1.24 -0.05 -11.46
CA ASN A 62 -2.05 -1.14 -11.99
C ASN A 62 -2.74 -2.00 -10.91
N PHE A 63 -3.13 -1.37 -9.79
CA PHE A 63 -3.63 -2.10 -8.63
C PHE A 63 -4.99 -2.75 -8.89
N ASP A 64 -5.78 -2.22 -9.84
CA ASP A 64 -7.01 -2.85 -10.30
C ASP A 64 -6.78 -4.30 -10.77
N LYS A 65 -5.66 -4.57 -11.45
CA LYS A 65 -5.31 -5.93 -11.92
C LYS A 65 -5.07 -6.89 -10.78
N PHE A 66 -4.32 -6.45 -9.76
CA PHE A 66 -4.08 -7.24 -8.57
C PHE A 66 -5.37 -7.47 -7.77
N ASN A 67 -6.17 -6.42 -7.57
CA ASN A 67 -7.43 -6.50 -6.84
C ASN A 67 -8.46 -7.39 -7.56
N GLU A 68 -8.50 -7.38 -8.89
CA GLU A 68 -9.32 -8.30 -9.69
C GLU A 68 -8.86 -9.76 -9.52
N ARG A 69 -7.54 -10.01 -9.58
CA ARG A 69 -6.97 -11.36 -9.50
C ARG A 69 -7.04 -11.97 -8.10
N CYS A 70 -6.80 -11.18 -7.06
CA CYS A 70 -6.57 -11.64 -5.69
C CYS A 70 -7.16 -10.65 -4.67
N LYS A 71 -8.46 -10.35 -4.79
CA LYS A 71 -9.18 -9.34 -4.01
C LYS A 71 -8.93 -9.39 -2.49
N ASP A 72 -9.00 -10.58 -1.89
CA ASP A 72 -8.83 -10.74 -0.44
C ASP A 72 -7.40 -10.39 -0.01
N THR A 73 -6.39 -10.87 -0.73
CA THR A 73 -4.99 -10.53 -0.43
C THR A 73 -4.72 -9.04 -0.63
N ALA A 74 -5.23 -8.46 -1.73
CA ALA A 74 -5.09 -7.02 -2.00
C ALA A 74 -5.69 -6.17 -0.87
N TYR A 75 -6.89 -6.53 -0.40
CA TYR A 75 -7.54 -5.89 0.74
C TYR A 75 -6.70 -6.01 2.03
N HIS A 76 -6.19 -7.21 2.33
CA HIS A 76 -5.39 -7.42 3.55
C HIS A 76 -4.04 -6.72 3.52
N VAL A 77 -3.35 -6.66 2.37
CA VAL A 77 -2.12 -5.88 2.22
C VAL A 77 -2.36 -4.41 2.54
N LEU A 78 -3.41 -3.80 1.97
CA LEU A 78 -3.75 -2.41 2.26
C LEU A 78 -4.18 -2.21 3.72
N GLY A 79 -4.91 -3.17 4.30
CA GLY A 79 -5.29 -3.13 5.71
C GLY A 79 -4.09 -3.10 6.64
N ILE A 80 -3.10 -3.96 6.39
CA ILE A 80 -1.83 -4.00 7.15
C ILE A 80 -1.06 -2.68 7.01
N ILE A 81 -1.00 -2.11 5.80
CA ILE A 81 -0.37 -0.80 5.59
C ILE A 81 -1.10 0.29 6.37
N GLN A 82 -2.43 0.29 6.36
CA GLN A 82 -3.25 1.25 7.10
C GLN A 82 -3.05 1.13 8.61
N ASP A 83 -3.01 -0.09 9.15
CA ASP A 83 -2.78 -0.31 10.58
C ASP A 83 -1.38 0.16 11.00
N ASN A 84 -0.35 -0.15 10.20
CA ASN A 84 1.01 0.29 10.47
C ASN A 84 1.21 1.80 10.25
N SER A 85 0.37 2.46 9.43
CA SER A 85 0.42 3.92 9.29
C SER A 85 0.14 4.64 10.61
N TRP A 86 -0.82 4.13 11.40
CA TRP A 86 -1.12 4.67 12.72
C TRP A 86 -0.01 4.37 13.73
N ARG A 87 0.50 3.14 13.72
CA ARG A 87 1.62 2.75 14.60
C ARG A 87 2.83 3.64 14.38
N LEU A 88 3.22 3.82 13.13
CA LEU A 88 4.38 4.62 12.76
C LEU A 88 4.18 6.12 13.07
N LEU A 89 2.98 6.63 12.84
CA LEU A 89 2.63 8.02 13.14
C LEU A 89 2.66 8.30 14.65
N VAL A 90 2.05 7.43 15.46
CA VAL A 90 1.94 7.63 16.90
C VAL A 90 3.26 7.30 17.62
N GLY A 91 3.90 6.18 17.24
CA GLY A 91 5.09 5.67 17.90
C GLY A 91 6.38 6.40 17.51
N ASN A 92 6.54 6.75 16.23
CA ASN A 92 7.79 7.27 15.70
C ASN A 92 7.66 8.69 15.10
N ARG A 93 6.44 9.23 15.01
CA ARG A 93 6.14 10.52 14.34
C ARG A 93 6.57 10.52 12.87
N LYS A 94 6.54 9.36 12.24
CA LYS A 94 6.83 9.17 10.81
C LYS A 94 5.55 8.81 10.08
N LYS A 95 5.47 9.13 8.79
CA LYS A 95 4.27 8.90 7.98
C LYS A 95 4.45 7.67 7.09
N LEU A 96 3.43 6.83 7.00
CA LEU A 96 3.33 5.78 5.98
C LEU A 96 2.08 6.06 5.16
N ILE A 97 2.26 6.30 3.86
CA ILE A 97 1.19 6.67 2.94
C ILE A 97 1.16 5.66 1.80
N ALA A 98 -0.03 5.21 1.41
CA ALA A 98 -0.22 4.39 0.21
C ALA A 98 -0.94 5.19 -0.87
N PHE A 99 -0.38 5.23 -2.07
CA PHE A 99 -1.07 5.69 -3.27
C PHE A 99 -1.39 4.51 -4.17
N ILE A 100 -2.63 4.46 -4.63
CA ILE A 100 -3.15 3.39 -5.46
C ILE A 100 -3.59 3.99 -6.78
N HIS A 101 -3.02 3.51 -7.88
CA HIS A 101 -3.45 3.84 -9.22
C HIS A 101 -4.26 2.68 -9.82
N SER A 102 -5.37 3.02 -10.46
CA SER A 102 -6.31 2.09 -11.08
C SER A 102 -6.71 2.59 -12.46
N HIS A 103 -6.78 1.68 -13.44
CA HIS A 103 -7.42 1.96 -14.72
C HIS A 103 -8.93 1.72 -14.71
N ASP A 104 -9.47 1.10 -13.65
CA ASP A 104 -10.91 0.92 -13.45
C ASP A 104 -11.48 2.12 -12.67
N PRO A 105 -12.28 3.01 -13.32
CA PRO A 105 -12.89 4.15 -12.66
C PRO A 105 -13.96 3.74 -11.62
N LYS A 106 -14.43 2.49 -11.67
CA LYS A 106 -15.43 1.93 -10.74
C LYS A 106 -14.79 1.13 -9.61
N MET A 107 -13.45 1.07 -9.55
CA MET A 107 -12.76 0.33 -8.50
C MET A 107 -13.20 0.87 -7.13
N ASN A 108 -13.71 -0.04 -6.30
CA ASN A 108 -14.15 0.28 -4.96
C ASN A 108 -13.48 -0.67 -3.96
N ILE A 109 -12.71 -0.10 -3.05
CA ILE A 109 -12.04 -0.81 -1.96
C ILE A 109 -12.84 -0.55 -0.69
N LYS A 110 -13.21 -1.62 0.01
CA LYS A 110 -13.92 -1.51 1.30
C LYS A 110 -13.05 -0.72 2.29
N SER A 111 -13.69 -0.04 3.24
CA SER A 111 -12.99 0.70 4.28
C SER A 111 -11.95 -0.16 5.00
N LEU A 112 -10.75 0.39 5.18
CA LEU A 112 -9.62 -0.23 5.87
C LEU A 112 -9.60 0.29 7.30
N GLY A 113 -9.81 -0.58 8.29
CA GLY A 113 -9.86 -0.14 9.70
C GLY A 113 -10.92 0.95 9.96
N ALA A 114 -12.08 0.83 9.30
CA ALA A 114 -13.17 1.83 9.29
C ALA A 114 -12.87 3.17 8.59
N LEU A 115 -11.71 3.32 7.94
CA LEU A 115 -11.38 4.50 7.14
C LEU A 115 -11.67 4.24 5.65
N PRO A 116 -12.37 5.15 4.96
CA PRO A 116 -12.61 5.00 3.52
C PRO A 116 -11.30 5.16 2.74
N VAL A 117 -11.14 4.38 1.68
CA VAL A 117 -10.09 4.63 0.67
C VAL A 117 -10.59 5.75 -0.24
N LEU A 118 -9.92 6.89 -0.20
CA LEU A 118 -10.35 8.10 -0.90
C LEU A 118 -9.70 8.19 -2.28
N TRP A 119 -10.48 8.65 -3.25
CA TRP A 119 -9.96 9.13 -4.53
C TRP A 119 -9.18 10.43 -4.33
N ASN A 120 -8.24 10.72 -5.22
CA ASN A 120 -7.63 12.03 -5.24
C ASN A 120 -8.67 13.11 -5.59
N ASN A 121 -8.33 14.36 -5.28
CA ASN A 121 -9.28 15.47 -5.36
C ASN A 121 -9.82 15.73 -6.78
N GLU A 122 -9.03 15.46 -7.82
CA GLU A 122 -9.44 15.69 -9.22
C GLU A 122 -10.45 14.62 -9.67
N GLU A 123 -10.27 13.39 -9.17
CA GLU A 123 -11.07 12.23 -9.53
C GLU A 123 -12.15 11.89 -8.50
N TRP A 124 -12.40 12.70 -7.46
CA TRP A 124 -13.35 12.38 -6.38
C TRP A 124 -14.76 12.10 -6.92
N LEU A 125 -15.27 12.95 -7.81
CA LEU A 125 -16.63 12.89 -8.33
C LEU A 125 -16.77 11.78 -9.38
N ASP A 126 -17.87 11.03 -9.37
CA ASP A 126 -18.17 10.02 -10.40
C ASP A 126 -18.08 10.60 -11.83
N LYS A 127 -18.63 11.81 -12.02
CA LYS A 127 -18.54 12.53 -13.30
C LYS A 127 -17.09 12.78 -13.74
N SER A 128 -16.18 13.06 -12.81
CA SER A 128 -14.75 13.27 -13.13
C SER A 128 -14.09 11.98 -13.63
N ARG A 129 -14.64 10.81 -13.26
CA ARG A 129 -14.20 9.49 -13.71
C ARG A 129 -15.01 8.95 -14.91
N GLY A 130 -15.91 9.75 -15.46
CA GLY A 130 -16.77 9.36 -16.59
C GLY A 130 -17.87 8.35 -16.25
N ILE A 131 -18.28 8.29 -14.96
CA ILE A 131 -19.38 7.45 -14.45
C ILE A 131 -20.66 8.28 -14.27
#